data_AF-A0A0D0QAB7-F1
#
_entry.id   AF-A0A0D0QAB7-F1
#
_cell.length_a   1.000
_cell.length_b   1.000
_cell.length_c   1.000
_cell.angle_alpha   90.00
_cell.angle_beta   90.00
_cell.angle_gamma   90.00
#
_symmetry.space_group_name_H-M   'P 1'
#
loop_
_entity.id
_entity.type
_entity.pdbx_description
1 polymer ?
#
loop_
_entity_poly.entity_id
_entity_poly.type
_entity_poly.pdbx_seq_one_letter_code
_entity_poly.pdbx_strand_id
1 'polypeptide(L)' 'MMNVPKTIMLLGVVLIIVGFLMQFIKLGRLPGDIVIKKENATFYFPIMTSIILSVVLSLVFYMIGRFR' A
#
# COMPACT_ATOMS: atom_id res chain seq x y z
N MET A 1 -27.08 11.79 -7.13
CA MET A 1 -26.35 12.65 -6.17
C MET A 1 -25.07 11.92 -5.79
N MET A 2 -23.87 12.44 -6.09
CA MET A 2 -22.63 11.84 -5.58
C MET A 2 -22.73 11.74 -4.06
N ASN A 3 -22.52 10.55 -3.51
CA ASN A 3 -22.54 10.33 -2.07
C ASN A 3 -21.29 10.96 -1.46
N VAL A 4 -21.32 12.29 -1.27
CA VAL A 4 -20.25 13.10 -0.68
C VAL A 4 -19.64 12.44 0.58
N PRO A 5 -20.43 11.82 1.49
CA PRO A 5 -19.86 11.12 2.63
C PRO A 5 -18.95 9.94 2.26
N LYS A 6 -19.32 9.14 1.26
CA LYS A 6 -18.52 8.00 0.79
C LYS A 6 -17.22 8.47 0.14
N THR A 7 -17.26 9.55 -0.62
CA THR A 7 -16.08 10.14 -1.27
C THR A 7 -15.08 10.64 -0.23
N ILE A 8 -15.55 11.29 0.84
CA ILE A 8 -14.70 11.78 1.94
C ILE A 8 -14.06 10.60 2.69
N MET A 9 -14.82 9.54 2.99
CA MET A 9 -14.27 8.34 3.63
C MET A 9 -13.20 7.66 2.76
N LEU A 10 -13.45 7.55 1.45
CA LEU A 10 -12.49 6.97 0.50
C LEU A 10 -11.18 7.80 0.46
N LEU A 11 -11.29 9.13 0.40
CA LEU A 11 -10.15 10.05 0.41
C LEU A 11 -9.33 9.91 1.70
N GLY A 12 -9.98 9.77 2.85
CA GLY A 12 -9.30 9.55 4.13
C GLY A 12 -8.47 8.26 4.15
N VAL A 13 -9.05 7.15 3.65
CA VAL A 13 -8.33 5.86 3.55
C VAL A 13 -7.11 5.99 2.61
N VAL A 14 -7.28 6.63 1.47
CA VAL A 14 -6.17 6.87 0.52
C VAL A 14 -5.06 7.70 1.16
N LEU A 15 -5.39 8.77 1.88
CA LEU A 15 -4.40 9.61 2.56
C LEU A 15 -3.62 8.85 3.64
N ILE A 16 -4.28 7.99 4.42
CA ILE A 16 -3.62 7.15 5.42
C ILE A 16 -2.63 6.18 4.76
N ILE A 17 -3.04 5.53 3.66
CA ILE A 17 -2.18 4.62 2.91
C ILE A 17 -0.96 5.36 2.33
N VAL A 18 -1.17 6.54 1.74
CA VAL A 18 -0.09 7.36 1.17
C VAL A 18 0.86 7.83 2.27
N GLY A 19 0.36 8.34 3.39
CA GLY A 19 1.18 8.77 4.52
C GLY A 19 1.99 7.63 5.12
N PHE A 20 1.39 6.45 5.25
CA PHE A 20 2.07 5.23 5.68
C PHE A 20 3.19 4.83 4.71
N LEU A 21 2.92 4.80 3.40
CA LEU A 21 3.93 4.50 2.38
C LEU A 21 5.09 5.52 2.38
N MET A 22 4.82 6.81 2.58
CA MET A 22 5.85 7.84 2.63
C MET A 22 6.88 7.66 3.75
N GLN A 23 6.49 7.06 4.89
CA GLN A 23 7.43 6.73 5.95
C GLN A 23 8.52 5.76 5.47
N PHE A 24 8.18 4.83 4.59
CA PHE A 24 9.10 3.82 4.11
C PHE A 24 9.94 4.27 2.90
N ILE A 25 9.47 5.28 2.16
CA ILE A 25 10.24 5.92 1.08
C ILE A 25 11.53 6.55 1.64
N LYS A 26 11.50 7.16 2.83
CA LYS A 26 12.69 7.77 3.45
C LYS A 26 13.67 6.76 4.06
N LEU A 27 13.19 5.59 4.48
CA LEU A 27 14.03 4.53 5.05
C LEU A 27 14.63 3.60 3.98
N GLY A 28 14.13 3.68 2.73
CA GLY A 28 14.59 2.88 1.59
C GLY A 28 14.36 1.37 1.76
N ARG A 29 13.72 0.94 2.85
CA ARG A 29 13.47 -0.44 3.25
C ARG A 29 12.21 -0.49 4.11
N LEU A 30 11.19 -1.22 3.70
CA LEU A 30 10.17 -1.63 4.66
C LEU A 30 10.78 -2.70 5.59
N PRO A 31 10.51 -2.67 6.90
CA PRO A 31 10.82 -3.80 7.76
C PRO A 31 10.07 -5.03 7.24
N GLY A 32 10.82 -6.05 6.78
CA GLY A 32 10.29 -7.25 6.12
C GLY A 32 10.61 -7.36 4.63
N ASP A 33 11.15 -6.31 3.99
CA ASP A 33 11.74 -6.44 2.66
C ASP A 33 13.10 -7.15 2.76
N ILE A 34 13.28 -8.21 1.95
CA ILE A 34 14.54 -8.95 1.93
C ILE A 34 15.53 -8.18 1.07
N VAL A 35 16.57 -7.63 1.70
CA VAL A 35 17.66 -6.93 1.02
C VAL A 35 18.94 -7.73 1.20
N ILE A 36 19.36 -8.40 0.14
CA ILE A 36 20.64 -9.13 0.10
C ILE A 36 21.65 -8.21 -0.58
N LYS A 37 22.54 -7.62 0.21
CA LYS A 37 23.70 -6.86 -0.30
C LYS A 37 24.92 -7.76 -0.38
N LYS A 38 25.44 -7.92 -1.60
CA LYS A 38 26.73 -8.57 -1.91
C LYS A 38 27.68 -7.52 -2.48
N GLU A 39 28.98 -7.78 -2.46
CA GLU A 39 30.04 -6.82 -2.84
C GLU A 39 29.83 -6.12 -4.19
N ASN A 40 29.18 -6.78 -5.18
CA ASN A 40 28.89 -6.21 -6.50
C ASN A 40 27.41 -6.25 -6.89
N ALA A 41 26.50 -6.67 -6.00
CA ALA A 41 25.10 -6.84 -6.34
C ALA A 41 24.17 -6.59 -5.15
N THR A 42 23.09 -5.84 -5.35
CA THR A 42 22.03 -5.66 -4.36
C THR A 42 20.74 -6.28 -4.91
N PHE A 43 20.23 -7.31 -4.23
CA PHE A 43 18.93 -7.91 -4.53
C PHE A 43 17.90 -7.38 -3.53
N TYR A 44 16.84 -6.77 -4.05
CA TYR A 44 15.75 -6.19 -3.26
C TYR A 44 14.46 -6.94 -3.56
N PHE A 45 13.84 -7.52 -2.54
CA PHE A 45 12.59 -8.26 -2.66
C PHE A 45 11.53 -7.68 -1.71
N PRO A 46 10.59 -6.86 -2.23
CA PRO A 46 9.66 -6.08 -1.43
C PRO A 46 8.41 -6.87 -0.99
N ILE A 47 8.60 -7.89 -0.16
CA ILE A 47 7.51 -8.79 0.29
C ILE A 47 6.39 -8.01 0.99
N MET A 48 6.75 -7.15 1.95
CA MET A 48 5.75 -6.45 2.75
C MET A 48 4.95 -5.47 1.91
N THR A 49 5.61 -4.79 0.97
CA THR A 49 4.94 -3.89 0.03
C THR A 49 3.91 -4.65 -0.82
N SER A 50 4.29 -5.81 -1.37
CA SER A 50 3.38 -6.62 -2.20
C SER A 50 2.17 -7.15 -1.43
N ILE A 51 2.36 -7.57 -0.18
CA ILE A 51 1.26 -8.04 0.69
C ILE A 51 0.29 -6.90 0.98
N ILE A 52 0.79 -5.74 1.41
CA ILE A 52 -0.05 -4.58 1.73
C ILE A 52 -0.82 -4.14 0.50
N LEU A 53 -0.16 -4.04 -0.66
CA LEU A 53 -0.81 -3.67 -1.91
C LEU A 53 -1.92 -4.67 -2.29
N SER A 54 -1.66 -5.97 -2.13
CA SER A 54 -2.65 -7.03 -2.40
C SER A 54 -3.88 -6.93 -1.48
N VAL A 55 -3.69 -6.72 -0.18
CA VAL A 55 -4.79 -6.57 0.78
C VAL A 55 -5.61 -5.32 0.46
N VAL A 56 -4.96 -4.18 0.18
CA VAL A 56 -5.63 -2.93 -0.18
C VAL A 56 -6.46 -3.10 -1.45
N LEU A 57 -5.87 -3.65 -2.53
CA LEU A 57 -6.58 -3.90 -3.79
C LEU A 57 -7.76 -4.86 -3.59
N SER A 58 -7.55 -5.92 -2.80
CA SER A 58 -8.60 -6.89 -2.48
C SER A 58 -9.76 -6.23 -1.74
N LEU A 59 -9.47 -5.36 -0.76
CA LEU A 59 -10.50 -4.63 -0.01
C LEU A 59 -11.27 -3.66 -0.92
N VAL A 60 -10.56 -2.96 -1.82
CA VAL A 60 -11.17 -2.05 -2.81
C VAL A 60 -12.10 -2.81 -3.75
N PHE A 61 -11.63 -3.92 -4.34
CA PHE A 61 -12.47 -4.74 -5.21
C PHE A 61 -13.63 -5.39 -4.46
N TYR A 62 -13.43 -5.82 -3.23
CA TYR A 62 -14.50 -6.34 -2.37
C TYR A 62 -15.59 -5.29 -2.15
N MET A 63 -15.22 -4.05 -1.80
CA MET A 63 -16.18 -2.97 -1.61
C MET A 63 -16.91 -2.62 -2.92
N ILE A 64 -16.19 -2.49 -4.04
CA ILE A 64 -16.80 -2.21 -5.35
C ILE A 64 -17.78 -3.33 -5.77
N GLY A 65 -17.38 -4.59 -5.60
CA GLY A 65 -18.23 -5.74 -5.90
C GLY A 65 -19.46 -5.84 -4.99
N ARG A 66 -19.36 -5.40 -3.73
CA ARG A 66 -20.48 -5.36 -2.77
C ARG A 66 -21.52 -4.27 -3.08
N PHE A 67 -21.13 -3.21 -3.80
CA PHE A 67 -22.02 -2.10 -4.16
C PHE A 67 -22.74 -2.28 -5.51
N ARG A 68 -22.58 -3.44 -6.14
CA ARG A 68 -23.31 -3.86 -7.34
C ARG A 68 -24.46 -4.78 -6.93
#